data_AF-R2SPN0-F1
#
_entry.id   AF-R2SPN0-F1
#
_cell.length_a   1.000
_cell.length_b   1.000
_cell.length_c   1.000
_cell.angle_alpha   90.00
_cell.angle_beta   90.00
_cell.angle_gamma   90.00
#
_symmetry.space_group_name_H-M   'P 1'
#
loop_
_entity.id
_entity.type
_entity.pdbx_description
1 polymer ?
#
loop_
_entity_poly.entity_id
_entity_poly.type
_entity_poly.pdbx_seq_one_letter_code
_entity_poly.pdbx_strand_id
1 'polypeptide(L)'
;MKSKCVPLLKIGMDESIYFDLSTRELFIQEFIGPFTEKTGSSYSKSQTWGISAFIGMFLIPLIAKQFNLVSLVPNYINILCISGVGFLMGKLLTVYLIDRSKGQYIEKKFTKKDVQKILSNLSNLRILAITELIFIFGYSIFLAILPTIENISLKATIGVFLLCFSVSGIHFSAHPFAQQKAFRILKKQIKAGKYDES
;
A
#
# COMPACT_ATOMS: atom_id res chain seq x y z
N MET A 1 -19.44 1.29 -5.13
CA MET A 1 -18.52 0.35 -5.83
C MET A 1 -17.09 0.79 -5.55
N LYS A 2 -16.21 -0.07 -5.01
CA LYS A 2 -14.78 0.27 -4.92
C LYS A 2 -14.19 0.16 -6.33
N SER A 3 -13.77 1.29 -6.90
CA SER A 3 -13.06 1.28 -8.18
C SER A 3 -11.78 0.45 -8.00
N LYS A 4 -11.56 -0.53 -8.89
CA LYS A 4 -10.36 -1.38 -8.87
C LYS A 4 -9.25 -0.70 -9.67
N CYS A 5 -8.97 0.55 -9.32
CA CYS A 5 -7.97 1.36 -10.00
C CYS A 5 -6.61 1.20 -9.33
N VAL A 6 -5.57 1.03 -10.13
CA VAL A 6 -4.20 0.84 -9.63
C VAL A 6 -3.24 1.85 -10.23
N PRO A 7 -2.36 2.47 -9.43
CA PRO A 7 -1.31 3.34 -9.97
C PRO A 7 -0.29 2.49 -10.74
N LEU A 8 0.20 2.96 -11.88
CA LEU A 8 1.20 2.23 -12.67
C LEU A 8 2.50 3.01 -12.85
N LEU A 9 2.41 4.33 -13.03
CA LEU A 9 3.57 5.17 -13.26
C LEU A 9 3.31 6.61 -12.79
N LYS A 10 4.21 7.16 -11.96
CA LYS A 10 4.22 8.59 -11.65
C LYS A 10 4.77 9.38 -12.84
N ILE A 11 4.06 10.41 -13.27
CA ILE A 11 4.42 11.21 -14.46
C ILE A 11 4.64 12.69 -14.18
N GLY A 12 4.15 13.19 -13.04
CA GLY A 12 4.37 14.56 -12.56
C GLY A 12 4.42 14.60 -11.03
N MET A 13 4.58 15.79 -10.44
CA MET A 13 4.56 15.97 -8.97
C MET A 13 3.25 15.42 -8.38
N ASP A 14 2.13 15.80 -9.00
CA ASP A 14 0.75 15.54 -8.54
C ASP A 14 -0.03 14.66 -9.54
N GLU A 15 0.65 13.96 -10.46
CA GLU A 15 0.00 13.17 -11.51
C GLU A 15 0.59 11.77 -11.63
N SER A 16 -0.27 10.78 -11.77
CA SER A 16 0.14 9.40 -12.06
C SER A 16 -0.81 8.74 -13.04
N ILE A 17 -0.26 7.88 -13.88
CA ILE A 17 -1.04 7.02 -14.76
C ILE A 17 -1.59 5.87 -13.92
N TYR A 18 -2.91 5.71 -13.97
CA TYR A 18 -3.65 4.63 -13.36
C TYR A 18 -4.25 3.71 -14.42
N PHE A 19 -4.61 2.50 -13.99
CA PHE A 19 -5.36 1.55 -14.78
C PHE A 19 -6.59 1.08 -14.02
N ASP A 20 -7.76 1.19 -14.64
CA ASP A 20 -8.98 0.62 -14.09
C ASP A 20 -9.10 -0.84 -14.53
N LEU A 21 -9.07 -1.76 -13.57
CA LEU A 21 -9.22 -3.19 -13.84
C LEU A 21 -10.65 -3.57 -14.32
N SER A 22 -11.62 -2.68 -14.14
CA SER A 22 -13.04 -2.87 -14.49
C SER A 22 -13.26 -2.58 -15.97
N THR A 23 -12.88 -1.37 -16.41
CA THR A 23 -13.00 -0.94 -17.82
C THR A 23 -11.82 -1.40 -18.68
N ARG A 24 -10.69 -1.77 -18.05
CA ARG A 24 -9.43 -2.15 -18.70
C ARG A 24 -8.81 -0.98 -19.48
N GLU A 25 -8.89 0.21 -18.93
CA GLU A 25 -8.43 1.45 -19.55
C GLU A 25 -7.40 2.16 -18.68
N LEU A 26 -6.50 2.88 -19.37
CA LEU A 26 -5.53 3.77 -18.76
C LEU A 26 -6.16 5.16 -18.63
N PHE A 27 -5.79 5.85 -17.56
CA PHE A 27 -6.18 7.24 -17.35
C PHE A 27 -5.12 7.94 -16.51
N ILE A 28 -5.16 9.27 -16.50
CA ILE A 28 -4.34 10.07 -15.59
C ILE A 28 -5.19 10.37 -14.36
N GLN A 29 -4.67 10.00 -13.20
CA GLN A 29 -5.18 10.43 -11.92
C GLN A 29 -4.35 11.62 -11.47
N GLU A 30 -4.98 12.78 -11.39
CA GLU A 30 -4.43 13.94 -10.71
C GLU A 30 -4.72 13.79 -9.22
N PHE A 31 -3.76 14.16 -8.37
CA PHE A 31 -3.90 14.22 -6.94
C PHE A 31 -4.21 15.67 -6.54
N ILE A 32 -5.28 15.84 -5.77
CA ILE A 32 -5.70 17.13 -5.23
C ILE A 32 -5.92 16.87 -3.74
N GLY A 33 -5.01 17.36 -2.90
CA GLY A 33 -5.10 17.14 -1.46
C GLY A 33 -4.30 18.19 -0.69
N PRO A 34 -4.48 18.29 0.64
CA PRO A 34 -3.80 19.30 1.46
C PRO A 34 -2.26 19.20 1.42
N PHE A 35 -1.72 18.13 0.85
CA PHE A 35 -0.29 17.83 0.74
C PHE A 35 0.24 17.86 -0.71
N THR A 36 -0.52 18.38 -1.68
CA THR A 36 -0.10 18.52 -3.09
C THR A 36 0.47 19.92 -3.36
N GLU A 37 1.49 20.04 -4.22
CA GLU A 37 2.13 21.34 -4.48
C GLU A 37 1.17 22.36 -5.12
N LYS A 38 0.16 21.89 -5.87
CA LYS A 38 -0.90 22.72 -6.48
C LYS A 38 -1.73 23.57 -5.49
N THR A 39 -1.83 23.17 -4.22
CA THR A 39 -2.59 23.93 -3.20
C THR A 39 -1.74 24.96 -2.44
N GLY A 40 -0.47 25.18 -2.83
CA GLY A 40 0.43 26.14 -2.18
C GLY A 40 1.00 25.66 -0.82
N SER A 41 0.42 24.61 -0.25
CA SER A 41 1.00 23.83 0.84
C SER A 41 1.89 22.73 0.26
N SER A 42 3.19 23.01 0.13
CA SER A 42 4.18 22.00 -0.25
C SER A 42 3.98 20.73 0.57
N TYR A 43 4.17 19.55 -0.05
CA TYR A 43 4.26 18.27 0.65
C TYR A 43 5.08 18.47 1.92
N SER A 44 4.38 18.53 3.06
CA SER A 44 5.01 18.89 4.32
C SER A 44 5.74 17.65 4.80
N LYS A 45 7.00 17.51 4.37
CA LYS A 45 7.92 16.50 4.90
C LYS A 45 7.85 16.48 6.43
N SER A 46 7.66 17.64 7.08
CA SER A 46 7.51 17.75 8.53
C SER A 46 6.19 17.19 9.06
N GLN A 47 5.05 17.33 8.38
CA GLN A 47 3.79 16.71 8.80
C GLN A 47 3.79 15.19 8.56
N THR A 48 4.27 14.72 7.40
CA THR A 48 4.40 13.28 7.15
C THR A 48 5.39 12.64 8.13
N TRP A 49 6.53 13.30 8.36
CA TRP A 49 7.49 12.89 9.38
C TRP A 49 6.85 12.94 10.78
N GLY A 50 6.14 14.00 11.14
CA GLY A 50 5.46 14.16 12.43
C GLY A 50 4.40 13.08 12.69
N ILE A 51 3.57 12.75 11.69
CA ILE A 51 2.59 11.67 11.79
C ILE A 51 3.31 10.31 11.91
N SER A 52 4.33 10.07 11.10
CA SER A 52 5.11 8.82 11.18
C SER A 52 5.85 8.68 12.52
N ALA A 53 6.38 9.78 13.06
CA ALA A 53 7.04 9.84 14.36
C ALA A 53 6.03 9.66 15.50
N PHE A 54 4.86 10.29 15.44
CA PHE A 54 3.80 10.13 16.44
C PHE A 54 3.29 8.69 16.48
N ILE A 55 3.03 8.10 15.31
CA ILE A 55 2.62 6.69 15.21
C ILE A 55 3.74 5.79 15.75
N GLY A 56 4.96 5.94 15.21
CA GLY A 56 6.11 5.09 15.53
C GLY A 56 6.57 5.16 17.00
N MET A 57 6.62 6.36 17.58
CA MET A 57 7.19 6.57 18.92
C MET A 57 6.14 6.55 20.04
N PHE A 58 4.89 6.95 19.79
CA PHE A 58 3.89 7.09 20.85
C PHE A 58 2.78 6.07 20.74
N LEU A 59 2.14 5.99 19.57
CA LEU A 59 0.94 5.17 19.44
C LEU A 59 1.25 3.67 19.48
N ILE A 60 2.29 3.24 18.76
CA ILE A 60 2.69 1.82 18.69
C ILE A 60 3.12 1.28 20.06
N PRO A 61 3.99 1.95 20.83
CA PRO A 61 4.34 1.48 22.17
C PRO A 61 3.16 1.51 23.17
N LEU A 62 2.27 2.49 23.06
CA LEU A 62 1.11 2.62 23.97
C LEU A 62 0.10 1.50 23.73
N ILE A 63 -0.19 1.19 22.47
CA ILE A 63 -1.02 0.03 22.09
C ILE A 63 -0.34 -1.26 22.57
N ALA A 64 0.96 -1.43 22.30
CA ALA A 64 1.71 -2.61 22.73
C ALA A 64 1.68 -2.81 24.26
N LYS A 65 1.74 -1.72 25.04
CA LYS A 65 1.69 -1.76 26.51
C LYS A 65 0.31 -2.19 27.05
N GLN A 66 -0.78 -1.83 26.37
CA GLN A 66 -2.13 -2.25 26.79
C GLN A 66 -2.38 -3.76 26.63
N PHE A 67 -1.68 -4.42 25.71
CA PHE A 67 -1.83 -5.86 25.52
C PHE A 67 -1.11 -6.71 26.58
N ASN A 68 -0.09 -6.16 27.25
CA ASN A 68 0.49 -6.79 28.45
C ASN A 68 -0.45 -6.75 29.67
N LEU A 69 -1.51 -5.91 29.65
CA LEU A 69 -2.50 -5.84 30.73
C LEU A 69 -3.59 -6.92 30.60
N VAL A 70 -3.77 -7.52 29.42
CA VAL A 70 -4.73 -8.60 29.19
C VAL A 70 -4.09 -9.96 29.52
N SER A 71 -3.66 -10.12 30.78
CA SER A 71 -2.94 -11.32 31.24
C SER A 71 -3.80 -12.59 31.30
N LEU A 72 -5.12 -12.47 31.08
CA LEU A 72 -6.10 -13.56 31.11
C LEU A 72 -6.22 -14.30 29.77
N VAL A 73 -5.61 -13.77 28.72
CA VAL A 73 -5.77 -14.26 27.35
C VAL A 73 -4.46 -14.92 26.90
N PRO A 74 -4.51 -16.12 26.29
CA PRO A 74 -3.31 -16.76 25.75
C PRO A 74 -2.51 -15.86 24.82
N ASN A 75 -1.18 -15.94 24.89
CA ASN A 75 -0.27 -15.07 24.14
C ASN A 75 -0.53 -15.05 22.63
N TYR A 76 -0.91 -16.18 22.04
CA TYR A 76 -1.24 -16.26 20.61
C TYR A 76 -2.45 -15.40 20.23
N ILE A 77 -3.45 -15.26 21.11
CA ILE A 77 -4.62 -14.40 20.88
C ILE A 77 -4.20 -12.92 20.97
N ASN A 78 -3.37 -12.57 21.96
CA ASN A 78 -2.85 -11.20 22.09
C ASN A 78 -2.11 -10.76 20.81
N ILE A 79 -1.29 -11.64 20.24
CA ILE A 79 -0.56 -11.35 19.00
C ILE A 79 -1.51 -11.22 17.80
N LEU A 80 -2.53 -12.08 17.70
CA LEU A 80 -3.56 -11.94 16.65
C LEU A 80 -4.27 -10.59 16.75
N CYS A 81 -4.61 -10.15 17.96
CA CYS A 81 -5.17 -8.83 18.19
C CYS A 81 -4.20 -7.71 17.78
N ILE A 82 -2.93 -7.78 18.19
CA ILE A 82 -1.89 -6.80 17.83
C ILE A 82 -1.72 -6.72 16.31
N SER A 83 -1.64 -7.87 15.63
CA SER A 83 -1.55 -7.93 14.18
C SER A 83 -2.79 -7.34 13.51
N GLY A 84 -3.98 -7.65 14.01
CA GLY A 84 -5.24 -7.08 13.53
C GLY A 84 -5.29 -5.56 13.66
N VAL A 85 -4.90 -5.01 14.81
CA VAL A 85 -4.83 -3.57 15.04
C VAL A 85 -3.80 -2.93 14.12
N GLY A 86 -2.58 -3.47 14.03
CA GLY A 86 -1.53 -2.96 13.14
C GLY A 86 -1.96 -2.95 11.67
N PHE A 87 -2.61 -4.02 11.22
CA PHE A 87 -3.15 -4.12 9.88
C PHE A 87 -4.25 -3.08 9.60
N LEU A 88 -5.23 -2.94 10.50
CA LEU A 88 -6.31 -1.97 10.38
C LEU A 88 -5.77 -0.53 10.39
N MET A 89 -4.81 -0.23 11.26
CA MET A 89 -4.16 1.07 11.32
C MET A 89 -3.42 1.43 10.03
N GLY A 90 -2.63 0.50 9.48
CA GLY A 90 -1.93 0.71 8.20
C GLY A 90 -2.93 1.01 7.07
N LYS A 91 -4.03 0.27 7.02
CA LYS A 91 -5.11 0.48 6.05
C LYS A 91 -5.76 1.85 6.20
N LEU A 92 -6.13 2.24 7.42
CA LEU A 92 -6.74 3.54 7.70
C LEU A 92 -5.80 4.69 7.32
N LEU A 93 -4.51 4.55 7.64
CA LEU A 93 -3.52 5.55 7.27
C LEU A 93 -3.41 5.70 5.75
N THR A 94 -3.36 4.59 5.00
CA THR A 94 -3.35 4.63 3.54
C THR A 94 -4.59 5.31 2.98
N VAL A 95 -5.78 4.99 3.50
CA VAL A 95 -7.02 5.65 3.06
C VAL A 95 -6.98 7.15 3.35
N TYR A 96 -6.46 7.54 4.50
CA TYR A 96 -6.35 8.93 4.91
C TYR A 96 -5.34 9.72 4.07
N LEU A 97 -4.19 9.15 3.76
CA LEU A 97 -3.10 9.84 3.04
C LEU A 97 -3.24 9.78 1.51
N ILE A 98 -3.61 8.61 0.97
CA ILE A 98 -3.53 8.33 -0.48
C ILE A 98 -4.91 8.35 -1.12
N ASP A 99 -5.91 7.68 -0.56
CA ASP A 99 -7.22 7.63 -1.21
C ASP A 99 -7.94 8.98 -1.15
N ARG A 100 -7.82 9.72 -0.04
CA ARG A 100 -8.39 11.07 0.08
C ARG A 100 -7.68 12.14 -0.73
N SER A 101 -6.45 11.89 -1.19
CA SER A 101 -5.70 12.84 -2.01
C SER A 101 -5.89 12.62 -3.51
N LYS A 102 -6.59 11.56 -3.94
CA LYS A 102 -6.95 11.36 -5.35
C LYS A 102 -7.97 12.42 -5.77
N GLY A 103 -7.59 13.24 -6.74
CA GLY A 103 -8.39 14.31 -7.32
C GLY A 103 -9.05 13.88 -8.64
N GLN A 104 -8.85 14.67 -9.70
CA GLN A 104 -9.56 14.49 -10.96
C GLN A 104 -9.08 13.31 -11.80
N TYR A 105 -10.05 12.66 -12.45
CA TYR A 105 -9.84 11.68 -13.50
C TYR A 105 -9.70 12.43 -14.83
N ILE A 106 -8.58 12.23 -15.52
CA ILE A 106 -8.33 12.81 -16.84
C ILE A 106 -8.19 11.66 -17.84
N GLU A 107 -9.17 11.56 -18.73
CA GLU A 107 -9.09 10.64 -19.86
C GLU A 107 -8.03 11.13 -20.84
N LYS A 108 -7.12 10.23 -21.24
CA LYS A 108 -6.07 10.53 -22.20
C LYS A 108 -5.94 9.36 -23.17
N LYS A 109 -5.80 9.66 -24.46
CA LYS A 109 -5.35 8.67 -25.44
C LYS A 109 -3.86 8.40 -25.23
N PHE A 110 -3.53 7.15 -24.90
CA PHE A 110 -2.15 6.70 -24.69
C PHE A 110 -1.60 6.09 -25.97
N THR A 111 -0.41 6.50 -26.38
CA THR A 111 0.28 5.90 -27.54
C THR A 111 0.97 4.60 -27.16
N LYS A 112 1.31 3.76 -28.13
CA LYS A 112 2.12 2.54 -27.90
C LYS A 112 3.41 2.83 -27.13
N LYS A 113 4.07 3.96 -27.42
CA LYS A 113 5.31 4.39 -26.75
C LYS A 113 5.06 4.69 -25.27
N ASP A 114 3.96 5.36 -24.94
CA ASP A 114 3.57 5.63 -23.56
C ASP A 114 3.34 4.33 -22.78
N VAL A 115 2.60 3.39 -23.38
CA VAL A 115 2.31 2.10 -22.74
C VAL A 115 3.59 1.26 -22.57
N GLN A 116 4.52 1.30 -23.52
CA GLN A 116 5.83 0.64 -23.35
C GLN A 116 6.64 1.24 -22.19
N LYS A 117 6.60 2.57 -22.01
CA LYS A 117 7.23 3.25 -20.85
C LYS A 117 6.57 2.86 -19.53
N ILE A 118 5.25 2.65 -19.51
CA ILE A 118 4.58 2.10 -18.32
C ILE A 118 5.08 0.67 -18.06
N LEU A 119 5.14 -0.16 -19.11
CA LEU A 119 5.57 -1.56 -19.01
C LEU A 119 7.03 -1.73 -18.56
N SER A 120 7.91 -0.76 -18.81
CA SER A 120 9.31 -0.84 -18.35
C SER A 120 9.44 -0.76 -16.83
N ASN A 121 8.46 -0.15 -16.13
CA ASN A 121 8.42 -0.10 -14.66
C ASN A 121 8.00 -1.43 -14.01
N LEU A 122 7.71 -2.47 -14.81
CA LEU A 122 7.25 -3.77 -14.33
C LEU A 122 8.23 -4.44 -13.34
N SER A 123 9.54 -4.26 -13.52
CA SER A 123 10.56 -4.86 -12.65
C SER A 123 10.43 -4.37 -11.21
N ASN A 124 10.31 -3.06 -11.01
CA ASN A 124 10.15 -2.42 -9.70
C ASN A 124 8.88 -2.90 -8.98
N LEU A 125 7.78 -3.03 -9.72
CA LEU A 125 6.51 -3.50 -9.15
C LEU A 125 6.52 -5.00 -8.86
N ARG A 126 7.30 -5.79 -9.62
CA ARG A 126 7.52 -7.20 -9.31
C ARG A 126 8.28 -7.36 -8.00
N ILE A 127 9.26 -6.50 -7.73
CA ILE A 127 9.96 -6.48 -6.44
C ILE A 127 8.97 -6.22 -5.30
N LEU A 128 8.12 -5.20 -5.41
CA LEU A 128 7.10 -4.89 -4.39
C LEU A 128 6.16 -6.08 -4.11
N ALA A 129 5.69 -6.76 -5.14
CA ALA A 129 4.82 -7.93 -4.97
C ALA A 129 5.57 -9.14 -4.36
N ILE A 130 6.84 -9.34 -4.71
CA ILE A 130 7.67 -10.39 -4.08
C ILE A 130 7.91 -10.05 -2.62
N THR A 131 8.24 -8.80 -2.30
CA THR A 131 8.39 -8.33 -0.93
C THR A 131 7.12 -8.57 -0.12
N GLU A 132 5.96 -8.20 -0.65
CA GLU A 132 4.66 -8.47 -0.01
C GLU A 132 4.42 -9.97 0.22
N LEU A 133 4.73 -10.83 -0.78
CA LEU A 133 4.63 -12.29 -0.64
C LEU A 133 5.56 -12.86 0.43
N ILE A 134 6.81 -12.40 0.50
CA ILE A 134 7.77 -12.83 1.52
C ILE A 134 7.23 -12.49 2.90
N PHE A 135 6.64 -11.30 3.07
CA PHE A 135 6.03 -10.91 4.33
C PHE A 135 4.79 -11.75 4.67
N ILE A 136 3.90 -12.02 3.73
CA ILE A 136 2.72 -12.87 3.96
C ILE A 136 3.14 -14.29 4.34
N PHE A 137 4.14 -14.85 3.66
CA PHE A 137 4.64 -16.20 3.93
C PHE A 137 5.35 -16.27 5.28
N GLY A 138 6.25 -15.33 5.55
CA GLY A 138 6.92 -15.22 6.85
C GLY A 138 5.93 -15.03 7.99
N TYR A 139 4.88 -14.25 7.79
CA TYR A 139 3.81 -14.06 8.76
C TYR A 139 2.99 -15.34 8.99
N SER A 140 2.65 -16.07 7.92
CA SER A 140 1.95 -17.36 8.03
C SER A 140 2.77 -18.38 8.82
N ILE A 141 4.07 -18.46 8.55
CA ILE A 141 5.00 -19.30 9.33
C ILE A 141 5.04 -18.83 10.78
N PHE A 142 5.21 -17.54 11.03
CA PHE A 142 5.22 -16.98 12.38
C PHE A 142 3.93 -17.32 13.16
N LEU A 143 2.76 -17.24 12.52
CA LEU A 143 1.49 -17.65 13.11
C LEU A 143 1.42 -19.15 13.41
N ALA A 144 2.02 -20.00 12.57
CA ALA A 144 2.03 -21.44 12.77
C ALA A 144 2.90 -21.88 13.97
N ILE A 145 4.02 -21.18 14.21
CA ILE A 145 4.92 -21.48 15.33
C ILE A 145 4.48 -20.72 16.61
N LEU A 146 3.55 -19.78 16.49
CA LEU A 146 3.07 -18.92 17.57
C LEU A 146 2.63 -19.65 18.85
N PRO A 147 1.91 -20.79 18.78
CA PRO A 147 1.45 -21.48 19.98
C PRO A 147 2.59 -22.05 20.83
N THR A 148 3.80 -22.18 20.27
CA THR A 148 4.98 -22.72 20.98
C THR A 148 5.78 -21.64 21.69
N ILE A 149 5.38 -20.37 21.62
CA ILE A 149 6.08 -19.25 22.25
C ILE A 149 5.39 -18.92 23.58
N GLU A 150 6.00 -19.37 24.68
CA GLU A 150 5.42 -19.23 26.02
C GLU A 150 5.42 -17.79 26.56
N ASN A 151 6.33 -16.92 26.09
CA ASN A 151 6.39 -15.51 26.48
C ASN A 151 6.91 -14.63 25.34
N ILE A 152 6.19 -13.55 25.03
CA ILE A 152 6.63 -12.55 24.06
C ILE A 152 7.04 -11.26 24.77
N SER A 153 8.25 -10.81 24.45
CA SER A 153 8.74 -9.52 24.95
C SER A 153 7.98 -8.37 24.31
N LEU A 154 7.86 -7.25 25.03
CA LEU A 154 7.30 -6.00 24.49
C LEU A 154 7.99 -5.56 23.19
N LYS A 155 9.30 -5.79 23.07
CA LYS A 155 10.08 -5.50 21.85
C LYS A 155 9.59 -6.34 20.66
N ALA A 156 9.35 -7.63 20.88
CA ALA A 156 8.81 -8.52 19.84
C ALA A 156 7.37 -8.12 19.46
N THR A 157 6.54 -7.74 20.42
CA THR A 157 5.19 -7.19 20.17
C THR A 157 5.22 -5.95 19.26
N ILE A 158 6.08 -4.98 19.58
CA ILE A 158 6.26 -3.77 18.77
C ILE A 158 6.74 -4.14 17.36
N GLY A 159 7.67 -5.09 17.25
CA GLY A 159 8.17 -5.58 15.96
C GLY A 159 7.07 -6.20 15.09
N VAL A 160 6.24 -7.07 15.66
CA VAL A 160 5.10 -7.68 14.95
C VAL A 160 4.10 -6.62 14.51
N PHE A 161 3.77 -5.66 15.40
CA PHE A 161 2.87 -4.56 15.05
C PHE A 161 3.40 -3.76 13.86
N LEU A 162 4.65 -3.32 13.92
CA LEU A 162 5.30 -2.53 12.87
C LEU A 162 5.35 -3.27 11.54
N LEU A 163 5.61 -4.59 11.57
CA LEU A 163 5.62 -5.43 10.39
C LEU A 163 4.21 -5.50 9.77
N CYS A 164 3.17 -5.80 10.55
CA CYS A 164 1.79 -5.83 10.06
C CYS A 164 1.33 -4.48 9.51
N PHE A 165 1.68 -3.39 10.20
CA PHE A 165 1.41 -2.03 9.75
C PHE A 165 2.07 -1.72 8.41
N SER A 166 3.37 -2.04 8.26
CA SER A 166 4.14 -1.78 7.04
C SER A 166 3.62 -2.59 5.85
N VAL A 167 3.33 -3.88 6.05
CA VAL A 167 2.80 -4.77 5.02
C VAL A 167 1.42 -4.32 4.57
N SER A 168 0.55 -3.95 5.52
CA SER A 168 -0.76 -3.35 5.21
C SER A 168 -0.61 -2.05 4.41
N GLY A 169 0.33 -1.18 4.81
CA GLY A 169 0.68 0.03 4.08
C GLY A 169 1.08 -0.27 2.63
N ILE A 170 1.96 -1.23 2.38
CA ILE A 170 2.36 -1.63 1.02
C ILE A 170 1.15 -2.18 0.23
N HIS A 171 0.42 -3.12 0.82
CA HIS A 171 -0.73 -3.79 0.20
C HIS A 171 -1.81 -2.81 -0.27
N PHE A 172 -2.17 -1.86 0.60
CA PHE A 172 -3.24 -0.91 0.29
C PHE A 172 -2.76 0.32 -0.48
N SER A 173 -1.48 0.70 -0.39
CA SER A 173 -0.99 1.91 -1.07
C SER A 173 -0.60 1.64 -2.52
N ALA A 174 0.10 0.53 -2.77
CA ALA A 174 0.61 0.18 -4.08
C ALA A 174 -0.29 -0.82 -4.82
N HIS A 175 -1.09 -1.63 -4.10
CA HIS A 175 -1.82 -2.76 -4.68
C HIS A 175 -0.98 -3.67 -5.61
N PRO A 176 0.18 -4.20 -5.16
CA PRO A 176 1.15 -4.85 -6.04
C PRO A 176 0.59 -5.99 -6.89
N PHE A 177 -0.27 -6.85 -6.34
CA PHE A 177 -0.92 -7.93 -7.09
C PHE A 177 -1.86 -7.42 -8.19
N ALA A 178 -2.62 -6.36 -7.88
CA ALA A 178 -3.56 -5.76 -8.82
C ALA A 178 -2.82 -5.01 -9.93
N GLN A 179 -1.69 -4.36 -9.61
CA GLN A 179 -0.75 -3.81 -10.59
C GLN A 179 -0.22 -4.91 -11.53
N GLN A 180 0.28 -6.03 -11.01
CA GLN A 180 0.75 -7.13 -11.87
C GLN A 180 -0.35 -7.61 -12.84
N LYS A 181 -1.60 -7.69 -12.37
CA LYS A 181 -2.74 -8.02 -13.22
C LYS A 181 -2.96 -6.96 -14.31
N ALA A 182 -2.90 -5.66 -13.98
CA ALA A 182 -3.00 -4.58 -14.95
C ALA A 182 -1.91 -4.67 -16.04
N PHE A 183 -0.65 -4.91 -15.66
CA PHE A 183 0.44 -5.08 -16.62
C PHE A 183 0.24 -6.29 -17.55
N ARG A 184 -0.27 -7.41 -17.04
CA ARG A 184 -0.61 -8.57 -17.89
C ARG A 184 -1.69 -8.21 -18.92
N ILE A 185 -2.69 -7.42 -18.53
CA ILE A 185 -3.75 -6.96 -19.43
C ILE A 185 -3.16 -5.99 -20.47
N LEU A 186 -2.37 -5.00 -20.06
CA LEU A 186 -1.72 -4.05 -20.97
C LEU A 186 -0.83 -4.74 -22.01
N LYS A 187 -0.03 -5.74 -21.60
CA LYS A 187 0.76 -6.55 -22.54
C LYS A 187 -0.11 -7.25 -23.58
N LYS A 188 -1.27 -7.79 -23.18
CA LYS A 188 -2.22 -8.41 -24.12
C LYS A 188 -2.83 -7.37 -25.05
N GLN A 189 -3.18 -6.19 -24.54
CA GLN A 189 -3.76 -5.10 -25.34
C GLN A 189 -2.79 -4.56 -26.39
N ILE A 190 -1.50 -4.39 -26.06
CA ILE A 190 -0.47 -4.02 -27.05
C ILE A 190 -0.35 -5.09 -28.14
N LYS A 191 -0.32 -6.38 -27.76
CA LYS A 191 -0.24 -7.48 -28.74
C LYS A 191 -1.46 -7.55 -29.66
N ALA A 192 -2.62 -7.10 -29.19
CA ALA A 192 -3.87 -7.04 -29.95
C ALA A 192 -4.02 -5.75 -30.77
N GLY A 193 -3.00 -4.88 -30.80
CA GLY A 193 -3.02 -3.66 -31.61
C GLY A 193 -3.84 -2.49 -31.05
N LYS A 194 -4.34 -2.57 -29.80
CA LYS A 194 -5.19 -1.51 -29.19
C LYS A 194 -4.55 -0.11 -29.20
N TYR A 195 -3.22 -0.03 -29.30
CA TYR A 195 -2.45 1.23 -29.22
C TYR A 195 -1.65 1.51 -30.50
N ASP A 196 -1.93 0.82 -31.61
CA ASP A 196 -1.18 0.95 -32.86
C ASP A 196 -1.65 2.14 -33.74
N GLU A 197 -2.84 2.71 -33.47
CA GLU A 197 -3.47 3.78 -34.29
C GLU A 197 -3.59 5.15 -33.59
N SER A 198 -2.90 5.35 -32.47
CA SER A 198 -2.94 6.61 -31.68
C SER A 198 -1.63 7.37 -31.71
#